data_AF-A0A5M3MR00-F1
#
_entry.id   AF-A0A5M3MR00-F1
#
_cell.length_a   1.000
_cell.length_b   1.000
_cell.length_c   1.000
_cell.angle_alpha   90.00
_cell.angle_beta   90.00
_cell.angle_gamma   90.00
#
_symmetry.space_group_name_H-M   'P 1'
#
loop_
_entity.id
_entity.type
_entity.pdbx_description
1 polymer ?
#
loop_
_entity_poly.entity_id
_entity_poly.type
_entity_poly.pdbx_seq_one_letter_code
_entity_poly.pdbx_strand_id
1 'polypeptide(L)'
;MTYHTFSGALCFSADSESSDPHNTGEYACPSCSPEVTFDADSAHLALAHIGSHILFDPHVERELEPCGMCLRSFVACRTYLKKTRGRNATFSIDHDKTSCVNPIKFRYGVAREFRADTAPSTNHPIECPLCERGSPAVWSYNFEAHLKRVHTPAAYEGYQGQYKLTNAESAAMETIWRNRRIRAPQTSKKGKEVPVVISAAHSVHAATSTTICELEPEAESSSSSDSEESFDENRANSDDDDAALAAPLLARPSLDTSTGPSSSGVIDESLANSDDDDAALAAPLLARPSLDAGLSSLGDIALNPFIPPAGVPAIADDAEAGSRRSARKRKARDTDDPKVCYCGERVLPSEPDIIKCTARGCETVLFHLKCSRAPLQRRQHWRCEPCRER
;
A
#
# COMPACT_ATOMS: atom_id res chain seq x y z
N MET A 1 -12.13 -29.49 -0.72
CA MET A 1 -12.97 -29.69 -1.95
C MET A 1 -12.20 -30.52 -2.98
N THR A 2 -12.81 -31.48 -3.69
CA THR A 2 -12.12 -32.38 -4.65
C THR A 2 -12.42 -32.01 -6.10
N TYR A 3 -11.40 -31.96 -6.96
CA TYR A 3 -11.57 -31.82 -8.41
C TYR A 3 -10.67 -32.80 -9.18
N HIS A 4 -11.08 -33.13 -10.40
CA HIS A 4 -10.35 -34.03 -11.29
C HIS A 4 -9.44 -33.21 -12.20
N THR A 5 -8.19 -33.66 -12.34
CA THR A 5 -7.28 -33.16 -13.38
C THR A 5 -7.53 -33.88 -14.70
N PHE A 6 -7.09 -33.30 -15.82
CA PHE A 6 -7.23 -33.89 -17.16
C PHE A 6 -6.56 -35.27 -17.30
N SER A 7 -5.60 -35.60 -16.42
CA SER A 7 -4.96 -36.91 -16.34
C SER A 7 -5.75 -37.97 -15.56
N GLY A 8 -6.95 -37.63 -15.05
CA GLY A 8 -7.76 -38.53 -14.23
C GLY A 8 -7.26 -38.67 -12.78
N ALA A 9 -6.19 -37.97 -12.40
CA ALA A 9 -5.73 -37.94 -11.03
C ALA A 9 -6.68 -37.10 -10.16
N LEU A 10 -7.10 -37.69 -9.04
CA LEU A 10 -7.83 -37.01 -7.97
C LEU A 10 -6.87 -36.13 -7.19
N CYS A 11 -7.01 -34.82 -7.34
CA CYS A 11 -6.29 -33.88 -6.50
C CYS A 11 -7.16 -33.54 -5.29
N PHE A 12 -6.62 -33.80 -4.10
CA PHE A 12 -7.19 -33.30 -2.86
C PHE A 12 -6.63 -31.89 -2.66
N SER A 13 -7.48 -30.87 -2.70
CA SER A 13 -7.13 -29.62 -2.03
C SER A 13 -7.02 -29.96 -0.55
N ALA A 14 -5.79 -29.96 -0.03
CA ALA A 14 -5.56 -30.02 1.40
C ALA A 14 -6.20 -28.76 1.99
N ASP A 15 -7.41 -28.90 2.51
CA ASP A 15 -8.04 -27.89 3.35
C ASP A 15 -7.15 -27.81 4.60
N SER A 16 -6.21 -26.87 4.61
CA SER A 16 -5.31 -26.65 5.75
C SER A 16 -6.16 -26.26 6.96
N GLU A 17 -6.39 -27.21 7.86
CA GLU A 17 -7.16 -27.03 9.08
C GLU A 17 -6.54 -25.91 9.94
N SER A 18 -7.24 -24.77 9.96
CA SER A 18 -7.32 -23.81 11.07
C SER A 18 -6.00 -23.36 11.70
N SER A 19 -5.20 -22.58 10.97
CA SER A 19 -4.70 -21.33 11.55
C SER A 19 -5.89 -20.36 11.60
N ASP A 20 -6.08 -19.67 12.73
CA ASP A 20 -7.16 -18.68 12.93
C ASP A 20 -7.46 -17.91 11.62
N PRO A 21 -8.66 -18.04 11.00
CA PRO A 21 -8.97 -17.41 9.71
C PRO A 21 -9.02 -15.86 9.77
N HIS A 22 -8.64 -15.30 10.91
CA HIS A 22 -8.63 -13.88 11.18
C HIS A 22 -7.26 -13.31 11.53
N ASN A 23 -6.17 -14.09 11.66
CA ASN A 23 -4.99 -13.52 12.31
C ASN A 23 -3.60 -14.15 12.10
N THR A 24 -3.16 -14.34 10.85
CA THR A 24 -1.71 -14.39 10.51
C THR A 24 -1.52 -13.83 9.10
N GLY A 25 -1.75 -12.54 8.84
CA GLY A 25 -0.89 -11.45 9.32
C GLY A 25 0.02 -10.92 8.21
N GLU A 26 0.19 -11.71 7.14
CA GLU A 26 1.03 -11.38 5.99
C GLU A 26 0.17 -11.22 4.74
N TYR A 27 0.19 -10.02 4.16
CA TYR A 27 -0.41 -9.75 2.87
C TYR A 27 0.65 -10.02 1.80
N ALA A 28 0.32 -10.76 0.74
CA ALA A 28 1.28 -11.04 -0.32
C ALA A 28 0.86 -10.44 -1.66
N CYS A 29 1.85 -10.04 -2.48
CA CYS A 29 1.61 -9.59 -3.84
C CYS A 29 1.51 -10.80 -4.79
N PRO A 30 0.37 -11.02 -5.48
CA PRO A 30 0.20 -12.16 -6.38
C PRO A 30 0.97 -12.04 -7.69
N SER A 31 1.47 -10.84 -8.03
CA SER A 31 2.13 -10.55 -9.31
C SER A 31 3.66 -10.52 -9.21
N CYS A 32 4.23 -10.71 -8.02
CA CYS A 32 5.68 -10.75 -7.84
C CYS A 32 6.21 -12.17 -7.73
N SER A 33 7.32 -12.43 -8.42
CA SER A 33 8.14 -13.63 -8.28
C SER A 33 9.59 -13.19 -8.08
N PRO A 34 10.23 -13.50 -6.93
CA PRO A 34 9.65 -14.20 -5.79
C PRO A 34 8.52 -13.40 -5.11
N GLU A 35 7.66 -14.10 -4.36
CA GLU A 35 6.54 -13.51 -3.63
C GLU A 35 7.02 -12.43 -2.65
N VAL A 36 6.34 -11.28 -2.66
CA VAL A 36 6.60 -10.15 -1.77
C VAL A 36 5.51 -10.13 -0.71
N THR A 37 5.88 -10.26 0.56
CA THR A 37 4.97 -10.22 1.70
C THR A 37 5.06 -8.89 2.46
N PHE A 38 3.97 -8.52 3.13
CA PHE A 38 3.82 -7.28 3.87
C PHE A 38 3.22 -7.56 5.25
N ASP A 39 3.77 -6.91 6.26
CA ASP A 39 3.22 -6.92 7.61
C ASP A 39 1.90 -6.13 7.67
N ALA A 40 0.99 -6.52 8.56
CA ALA A 40 -0.27 -5.82 8.77
C ALA A 40 -0.11 -4.33 9.10
N ASP A 41 0.96 -3.95 9.81
CA ASP A 41 1.28 -2.56 10.17
C ASP A 41 1.81 -1.74 8.98
N SER A 42 2.25 -2.41 7.92
CA SER A 42 2.83 -1.82 6.71
C SER A 42 1.83 -1.68 5.56
N ALA A 43 0.53 -1.62 5.86
CA ALA A 43 -0.55 -1.56 4.88
C ALA A 43 -0.36 -0.49 3.78
N HIS A 44 0.23 0.66 4.12
CA HIS A 44 0.54 1.73 3.16
C HIS A 44 1.64 1.33 2.16
N LEU A 45 2.64 0.54 2.59
CA LEU A 45 3.67 -0.03 1.71
C LEU A 45 3.06 -1.06 0.77
N ALA A 46 2.15 -1.90 1.28
CA ALA A 46 1.42 -2.87 0.46
C ALA A 46 0.58 -2.15 -0.62
N LEU A 47 -0.16 -1.09 -0.25
CA LEU A 47 -0.91 -0.28 -1.22
C LEU A 47 0.00 0.39 -2.24
N ALA A 48 1.15 0.91 -1.83
CA ALA A 48 2.11 1.52 -2.76
C ALA A 48 2.73 0.48 -3.70
N HIS A 49 3.07 -0.70 -3.21
CA HIS A 49 3.56 -1.79 -4.04
C HIS A 49 2.52 -2.22 -5.09
N ILE A 50 1.28 -2.50 -4.67
CA ILE A 50 0.19 -2.86 -5.58
C ILE A 50 -0.15 -1.71 -6.53
N GLY A 51 -0.15 -0.48 -6.05
CA GLY A 51 -0.33 0.72 -6.87
C GLY A 51 0.75 0.84 -7.95
N SER A 52 2.00 0.45 -7.65
CA SER A 52 3.09 0.47 -8.62
C SER A 52 2.87 -0.53 -9.76
N HIS A 53 2.29 -1.70 -9.46
CA HIS A 53 1.85 -2.64 -10.49
C HIS A 53 0.75 -2.04 -11.38
N ILE A 54 -0.27 -1.41 -10.78
CA ILE A 54 -1.37 -0.78 -11.56
C ILE A 54 -0.84 0.28 -12.53
N LEU A 55 0.18 1.04 -12.14
CA LEU A 55 0.71 2.12 -12.97
C LEU A 55 1.73 1.68 -14.02
N PHE A 56 2.61 0.72 -13.68
CA PHE A 56 3.82 0.45 -14.47
C PHE A 56 4.00 -1.00 -14.89
N ASP A 57 3.14 -1.93 -14.46
CA ASP A 57 3.19 -3.32 -14.91
C ASP A 57 2.50 -3.46 -16.28
N PRO A 58 3.23 -3.80 -17.36
CA PRO A 58 2.63 -3.94 -18.68
C PRO A 58 1.62 -5.11 -18.76
N HIS A 59 1.64 -6.03 -17.79
CA HIS A 59 0.70 -7.15 -17.74
C HIS A 59 -0.60 -6.82 -16.99
N VAL A 60 -0.70 -5.64 -16.37
CA VAL A 60 -1.91 -5.22 -15.65
C VAL A 60 -2.80 -4.37 -16.55
N GLU A 61 -3.91 -4.96 -16.99
CA GLU A 61 -4.91 -4.28 -17.82
C GLU A 61 -5.75 -3.30 -16.97
N ARG A 62 -5.40 -2.01 -16.99
CA ARG A 62 -6.10 -0.96 -16.21
C ARG A 62 -7.58 -0.80 -16.57
N GLU A 63 -7.97 -1.13 -17.80
CA GLU A 63 -9.35 -1.08 -18.29
C GLU A 63 -10.27 -2.07 -17.55
N LEU A 64 -9.71 -3.15 -16.99
CA LEU A 64 -10.43 -4.10 -16.15
C LEU A 64 -10.62 -3.62 -14.70
N GLU A 65 -10.19 -2.38 -14.41
CA GLU A 65 -10.27 -1.74 -13.09
C GLU A 65 -9.75 -2.67 -11.97
N PRO A 66 -8.48 -3.11 -12.06
CA PRO A 66 -7.93 -4.08 -11.12
C PRO A 66 -7.99 -3.58 -9.68
N CYS A 67 -8.26 -4.47 -8.73
CA CYS A 67 -8.34 -4.13 -7.32
C CYS A 67 -6.97 -3.67 -6.78
N GLY A 68 -6.90 -2.49 -6.16
CA GLY A 68 -5.70 -1.95 -5.49
C GLY A 68 -5.20 -2.70 -4.27
N MET A 69 -5.72 -3.90 -3.97
CA MET A 69 -5.19 -4.80 -2.92
C MET A 69 -4.75 -6.16 -3.47
N CYS A 70 -5.40 -6.69 -4.52
CA CYS A 70 -5.13 -8.04 -5.01
C CYS A 70 -4.98 -8.16 -6.53
N LEU A 71 -5.03 -7.03 -7.26
CA LEU A 71 -4.90 -6.92 -8.72
C LEU A 71 -5.92 -7.71 -9.56
N ARG A 72 -6.89 -8.40 -8.95
CA ARG A 72 -8.00 -9.04 -9.67
C ARG A 72 -8.92 -8.00 -10.28
N SER A 73 -9.53 -8.32 -11.42
CA SER A 73 -10.48 -7.43 -12.10
C SER A 73 -11.66 -7.02 -11.20
N PHE A 74 -12.27 -5.88 -11.52
CA PHE A 74 -13.43 -5.35 -10.80
C PHE A 74 -14.62 -6.32 -10.72
N VAL A 75 -14.80 -7.17 -11.74
CA VAL A 75 -15.87 -8.17 -11.77
C VAL A 75 -15.67 -9.23 -10.67
N ALA A 76 -14.42 -9.63 -10.44
CA ALA A 76 -14.05 -10.63 -9.44
C ALA A 76 -13.87 -10.04 -8.03
N CYS A 77 -13.43 -8.79 -7.93
CA CYS A 77 -13.11 -8.15 -6.67
C CYS A 77 -13.76 -6.76 -6.55
N ARG A 78 -14.86 -6.67 -5.79
CA ARG A 78 -15.59 -5.44 -5.53
C ARG A 78 -15.29 -4.91 -4.15
N THR A 79 -14.91 -3.64 -4.07
CA THR A 79 -14.68 -2.94 -2.80
C THR A 79 -15.88 -2.05 -2.52
N TYR A 80 -16.41 -2.09 -1.30
CA TYR A 80 -17.47 -1.19 -0.87
C TYR A 80 -16.95 -0.28 0.24
N LEU A 81 -17.46 0.95 0.29
CA LEU A 81 -17.15 1.90 1.34
C LEU A 81 -18.33 2.03 2.29
N LYS A 82 -18.02 2.23 3.58
CA LYS A 82 -18.97 2.65 4.60
C LYS A 82 -18.50 3.92 5.28
N LYS A 83 -19.44 4.82 5.52
CA LYS A 83 -19.22 6.04 6.28
C LYS A 83 -19.13 5.71 7.77
N THR A 84 -18.04 6.13 8.42
CA THR A 84 -17.87 5.95 9.86
C THR A 84 -18.82 6.85 10.66
N ARG A 85 -19.15 6.49 11.91
CA ARG A 85 -20.05 7.28 12.75
C ARG A 85 -19.33 8.50 13.33
N GLY A 86 -20.03 9.64 13.41
CA GLY A 86 -19.57 10.85 14.12
C GLY A 86 -19.56 12.12 13.28
N ARG A 87 -19.32 13.28 13.93
CA ARG A 87 -19.30 14.61 13.28
C ARG A 87 -18.21 14.74 12.20
N ASN A 88 -17.11 14.00 12.36
CA ASN A 88 -15.99 13.94 11.41
C ASN A 88 -15.94 12.55 10.75
N ALA A 89 -17.10 12.07 10.30
CA ALA A 89 -17.23 10.80 9.62
C ALA A 89 -16.31 10.73 8.40
N THR A 90 -15.35 9.81 8.45
CA THR A 90 -14.48 9.45 7.33
C THR A 90 -15.01 8.17 6.64
N PHE A 91 -14.57 7.90 5.42
CA PHE A 91 -14.84 6.63 4.78
C PHE A 91 -13.90 5.54 5.30
N SER A 92 -14.41 4.32 5.31
CA SER A 92 -13.67 3.10 5.62
C SER A 92 -14.15 1.98 4.71
N ILE A 93 -13.30 1.00 4.43
CA ILE A 93 -13.71 -0.18 3.65
C ILE A 93 -14.76 -0.97 4.44
N ASP A 94 -15.85 -1.30 3.77
CA ASP A 94 -16.86 -2.20 4.31
C ASP A 94 -16.43 -3.65 4.07
N HIS A 95 -15.65 -4.18 5.01
CA HIS A 95 -15.12 -5.55 4.95
C HIS A 95 -16.23 -6.62 4.89
N ASP A 96 -17.44 -6.30 5.35
CA ASP A 96 -18.57 -7.23 5.35
C ASP A 96 -19.19 -7.39 3.95
N LYS A 97 -19.06 -6.35 3.10
CA LYS A 97 -19.58 -6.33 1.72
C LYS A 97 -18.51 -6.52 0.65
N THR A 98 -17.26 -6.22 0.99
CA THR A 98 -16.12 -6.28 0.06
C THR A 98 -15.74 -7.74 -0.22
N SER A 99 -15.58 -8.09 -1.50
CA SER A 99 -15.27 -9.47 -1.92
C SER A 99 -13.77 -9.75 -2.11
N CYS A 100 -12.90 -8.83 -1.66
CA CYS A 100 -11.46 -8.97 -1.82
C CYS A 100 -10.91 -10.14 -1.01
N VAL A 101 -10.15 -11.02 -1.65
CA VAL A 101 -9.44 -12.14 -1.00
C VAL A 101 -8.31 -11.64 -0.09
N ASN A 102 -7.77 -10.46 -0.38
CA ASN A 102 -6.68 -9.84 0.39
C ASN A 102 -7.13 -8.50 1.00
N PRO A 103 -8.06 -8.47 1.98
CA PRO A 103 -8.59 -7.22 2.51
C PRO A 103 -7.58 -6.58 3.48
N ILE A 104 -6.86 -5.58 3.00
CA ILE A 104 -5.90 -4.82 3.80
C ILE A 104 -6.62 -3.78 4.65
N LYS A 105 -6.36 -3.78 5.96
CA LYS A 105 -6.84 -2.74 6.87
C LYS A 105 -5.88 -1.55 6.89
N PHE A 106 -6.33 -0.38 6.42
CA PHE A 106 -5.53 0.85 6.45
C PHE A 106 -6.37 2.07 6.85
N ARG A 107 -5.67 3.17 7.16
CA ARG A 107 -6.30 4.45 7.48
C ARG A 107 -6.54 5.24 6.20
N TYR A 108 -7.81 5.42 5.83
CA TYR A 108 -8.21 6.11 4.61
C TYR A 108 -7.58 7.50 4.46
N GLY A 109 -7.54 8.31 5.54
CA GLY A 109 -6.94 9.64 5.50
C GLY A 109 -5.44 9.64 5.17
N VAL A 110 -4.70 8.59 5.57
CA VAL A 110 -3.27 8.47 5.24
C VAL A 110 -3.09 8.09 3.78
N ALA A 111 -3.88 7.13 3.27
CA ALA A 111 -3.81 6.69 1.88
C ALA A 111 -4.30 7.73 0.86
N ARG A 112 -4.94 8.81 1.31
CA ARG A 112 -5.38 9.91 0.45
C ARG A 112 -4.30 10.97 0.23
N GLU A 113 -3.34 11.07 1.15
CA GLU A 113 -2.34 12.13 1.15
C GLU A 113 -0.98 11.58 0.70
N PHE A 114 -0.41 12.15 -0.36
CA PHE A 114 0.93 11.79 -0.80
C PHE A 114 1.97 12.28 0.22
N ARG A 115 2.82 11.37 0.67
CA ARG A 115 3.99 11.66 1.52
C ARG A 115 5.15 10.80 1.06
N ALA A 116 6.15 11.43 0.43
CA ALA A 116 7.27 10.72 -0.20
C ALA A 116 7.88 9.62 0.69
N ASP A 117 8.11 9.90 1.98
CA ASP A 117 8.83 8.98 2.88
C ASP A 117 7.94 7.95 3.59
N THR A 118 6.63 8.21 3.73
CA THR A 118 5.75 7.44 4.63
C THR A 118 4.47 6.93 3.99
N ALA A 119 4.03 7.54 2.89
CA ALA A 119 2.86 7.15 2.13
C ALA A 119 3.05 7.58 0.67
N PRO A 120 3.95 6.91 -0.08
CA PRO A 120 4.33 7.32 -1.43
C PRO A 120 3.22 7.09 -2.47
N SER A 121 2.07 6.57 -2.05
CA SER A 121 0.93 6.29 -2.92
C SER A 121 -0.35 6.93 -2.37
N THR A 122 -1.09 7.59 -3.26
CA THR A 122 -2.47 8.04 -3.04
C THR A 122 -3.49 7.04 -3.57
N ASN A 123 -3.10 5.77 -3.79
CA ASN A 123 -4.03 4.74 -4.25
C ASN A 123 -5.02 4.36 -3.14
N HIS A 124 -6.27 4.79 -3.28
CA HIS A 124 -7.33 4.49 -2.33
C HIS A 124 -8.68 4.33 -3.06
N PRO A 125 -9.60 3.52 -2.51
CA PRO A 125 -10.95 3.38 -3.07
C PRO A 125 -11.72 4.69 -2.89
N ILE A 126 -12.42 5.15 -3.93
CA ILE A 126 -13.26 6.35 -3.97
C ILE A 126 -14.64 6.02 -4.54
N GLU A 127 -15.68 6.70 -4.04
CA GLU A 127 -17.03 6.59 -4.62
C GLU A 127 -17.09 7.41 -5.90
N CYS A 128 -17.51 6.79 -7.01
CA CYS A 128 -17.76 7.53 -8.25
C CYS A 128 -19.04 8.36 -8.10
N PRO A 129 -19.00 9.70 -8.26
CA PRO A 129 -20.17 10.56 -8.11
C PRO A 129 -21.17 10.45 -9.26
N LEU A 130 -20.75 9.85 -10.39
CA LEU A 130 -21.60 9.58 -11.55
C LEU A 130 -22.27 8.21 -11.48
N CYS A 131 -21.79 7.31 -10.61
CA CYS A 131 -22.42 6.03 -10.35
C CYS A 131 -23.60 6.17 -9.37
N GLU A 132 -24.51 5.20 -9.38
CA GLU A 132 -25.59 5.16 -8.40
C GLU A 132 -25.05 5.05 -6.97
N ARG A 133 -25.75 5.65 -6.00
CA ARG A 133 -25.33 5.60 -4.59
C ARG A 133 -25.29 4.16 -4.09
N GLY A 134 -24.18 3.79 -3.45
CA GLY A 134 -23.95 2.42 -2.96
C GLY A 134 -23.32 1.49 -4.00
N SER A 135 -22.99 2.00 -5.20
CA SER A 135 -22.13 1.29 -6.15
C SER A 135 -20.77 0.94 -5.52
N PRO A 136 -20.09 -0.11 -6.01
CA PRO A 136 -18.74 -0.42 -5.58
C PRO A 136 -17.81 0.78 -5.79
N ALA A 137 -16.87 0.97 -4.86
CA ALA A 137 -15.86 1.98 -4.96
C ALA A 137 -14.81 1.61 -6.01
N VAL A 138 -14.25 2.63 -6.65
CA VAL A 138 -13.24 2.53 -7.69
C VAL A 138 -11.91 2.96 -7.10
N TRP A 139 -10.82 2.28 -7.42
CA TRP A 139 -9.49 2.70 -6.96
C TRP A 139 -9.04 3.97 -7.68
N SER A 140 -8.46 4.94 -6.97
CA SER A 140 -8.11 6.26 -7.52
C SER A 140 -7.22 6.18 -8.77
N TYR A 141 -6.25 5.25 -8.82
CA TYR A 141 -5.40 5.05 -10.00
C TYR A 141 -6.13 4.45 -11.22
N ASN A 142 -7.29 3.82 -11.02
CA ASN A 142 -8.15 3.26 -12.06
C ASN A 142 -9.36 4.15 -12.36
N PHE A 143 -9.50 5.28 -11.67
CA PHE A 143 -10.69 6.11 -11.78
C PHE A 143 -10.86 6.72 -13.17
N GLU A 144 -9.76 7.12 -13.82
CA GLU A 144 -9.81 7.57 -15.22
C GLU A 144 -10.33 6.49 -16.17
N ALA A 145 -9.84 5.26 -16.02
CA ALA A 145 -10.25 4.13 -16.85
C ALA A 145 -11.74 3.81 -16.63
N HIS A 146 -12.18 3.84 -15.38
CA HIS A 146 -13.58 3.70 -15.01
C HIS A 146 -14.47 4.76 -15.67
N LEU A 147 -14.08 6.04 -15.58
CA LEU A 147 -14.84 7.14 -16.18
C LEU A 147 -14.98 6.97 -17.69
N LYS A 148 -13.90 6.61 -18.39
CA LYS A 148 -13.91 6.37 -19.85
C LYS A 148 -14.77 5.18 -20.26
N ARG A 149 -14.80 4.12 -19.44
CA ARG A 149 -15.50 2.87 -19.74
C ARG A 149 -16.99 2.91 -19.42
N VAL A 150 -17.34 3.51 -18.28
CA VAL A 150 -18.69 3.45 -17.70
C VAL A 150 -19.50 4.70 -18.01
N HIS A 151 -18.85 5.85 -18.19
CA HIS A 151 -19.51 7.14 -18.34
C HIS A 151 -19.19 7.78 -19.70
N THR A 152 -20.03 8.73 -20.12
CA THR A 152 -19.81 9.46 -21.37
C THR A 152 -18.70 10.51 -21.20
N PRO A 153 -17.93 10.84 -22.25
CA PRO A 153 -16.84 11.82 -22.18
C PRO A 153 -17.24 13.17 -21.59
N ALA A 154 -18.39 13.71 -22.00
CA ALA A 154 -18.91 14.99 -21.51
C ALA A 154 -19.19 14.99 -19.99
N ALA A 155 -19.43 13.82 -19.38
CA ALA A 155 -19.78 13.74 -17.97
C ALA A 155 -18.56 13.83 -17.04
N TYR A 156 -17.35 13.50 -17.53
CA TYR A 156 -16.19 13.30 -16.65
C TYR A 156 -15.09 14.39 -16.70
N GLU A 157 -15.16 15.37 -17.61
CA GLU A 157 -14.17 16.46 -17.71
C GLU A 157 -13.96 17.21 -16.40
N GLY A 158 -15.02 17.39 -15.60
CA GLY A 158 -14.95 18.04 -14.28
C GLY A 158 -14.21 17.26 -13.19
N TYR A 159 -13.83 16.00 -13.43
CA TYR A 159 -13.25 15.11 -12.42
C TYR A 159 -11.75 14.86 -12.59
N GLN A 160 -11.10 15.46 -13.60
CA GLN A 160 -9.66 15.29 -13.85
C GLN A 160 -8.78 15.54 -12.62
N GLY A 161 -9.15 16.50 -11.77
CA GLY A 161 -8.41 16.81 -10.56
C GLY A 161 -8.43 15.71 -9.48
N GLN A 162 -9.34 14.73 -9.57
CA GLN A 162 -9.49 13.69 -8.53
C GLN A 162 -8.57 12.48 -8.74
N TYR A 163 -8.04 12.29 -9.95
CA TYR A 163 -7.25 11.13 -10.32
C TYR A 163 -5.89 11.46 -10.96
N LYS A 164 -5.57 12.75 -11.09
CA LYS A 164 -4.27 13.17 -11.62
C LYS A 164 -3.18 12.94 -10.58
N LEU A 165 -2.27 12.01 -10.86
CA LEU A 165 -1.08 11.81 -10.06
C LEU A 165 -0.16 13.03 -10.20
N THR A 166 0.45 13.44 -9.10
CA THR A 166 1.52 14.45 -9.14
C THR A 166 2.79 13.85 -9.75
N ASN A 167 3.63 14.66 -10.37
CA ASN A 167 4.91 14.18 -10.92
C ASN A 167 5.80 13.54 -9.83
N ALA A 168 5.80 14.10 -8.62
CA ALA A 168 6.55 13.58 -7.48
C ALA A 168 6.04 12.19 -7.06
N GLU A 169 4.72 12.00 -7.02
CA GLU A 169 4.12 10.70 -6.73
C GLU A 169 4.43 9.69 -7.83
N SER A 170 4.27 10.07 -9.10
CA SER A 170 4.60 9.20 -10.23
C SER A 170 6.05 8.71 -10.16
N ALA A 171 7.01 9.60 -9.89
CA ALA A 171 8.42 9.26 -9.75
C ALA A 171 8.69 8.33 -8.54
N ALA A 172 8.02 8.57 -7.41
CA ALA A 172 8.12 7.70 -6.24
C ALA A 172 7.59 6.29 -6.53
N MET A 173 6.44 6.20 -7.20
CA MET A 173 5.81 4.93 -7.58
C MET A 173 6.64 4.18 -8.63
N GLU A 174 7.27 4.88 -9.57
CA GLU A 174 8.19 4.29 -10.54
C GLU A 174 9.44 3.72 -9.86
N THR A 175 9.94 4.41 -8.83
CA THR A 175 11.06 3.92 -8.01
C THR A 175 10.68 2.64 -7.27
N ILE A 176 9.48 2.59 -6.66
CA ILE A 176 8.96 1.37 -6.03
C ILE A 176 8.84 0.23 -7.04
N TRP A 177 8.34 0.51 -8.24
CA TRP A 177 8.24 -0.46 -9.32
C TRP A 177 9.61 -1.04 -9.70
N ARG A 178 10.61 -0.19 -9.95
CA ARG A 178 11.98 -0.64 -10.30
C ARG A 178 12.59 -1.50 -9.18
N ASN A 179 12.37 -1.12 -7.93
CA ASN A 179 12.95 -1.80 -6.77
C ASN A 179 12.13 -2.97 -6.24
N ARG A 180 10.98 -3.31 -6.86
CA ARG A 180 10.02 -4.31 -6.33
C ARG A 180 10.60 -5.70 -6.09
N ARG A 181 11.66 -6.07 -6.82
CA ARG A 181 12.33 -7.39 -6.71
C ARG A 181 13.58 -7.34 -5.84
N ILE A 182 14.06 -6.15 -5.50
CA ILE A 182 15.23 -6.00 -4.65
C ILE A 182 14.76 -6.31 -3.24
N ARG A 183 15.04 -7.52 -2.77
CA ARG A 183 14.93 -7.82 -1.34
C ARG A 183 15.89 -6.87 -0.65
N ALA A 184 15.36 -5.96 0.16
CA ALA A 184 16.20 -5.17 1.03
C ALA A 184 17.11 -6.18 1.75
N PRO A 185 18.45 -6.03 1.69
CA PRO A 185 19.33 -6.94 2.38
C PRO A 185 18.82 -6.96 3.80
N GLN A 186 18.37 -8.13 4.27
CA GLN A 186 17.99 -8.25 5.65
C GLN A 186 19.26 -7.93 6.40
N THR A 187 19.34 -6.70 6.90
CA THR A 187 20.36 -6.33 7.85
C THR A 187 20.05 -7.24 9.00
N SER A 188 20.76 -8.38 9.02
CA SER A 188 20.72 -9.30 10.13
C SER A 188 21.02 -8.39 11.29
N LYS A 189 19.98 -8.05 12.08
CA LYS A 189 20.16 -7.28 13.29
C LYS A 189 21.31 -8.01 13.94
N LYS A 190 22.42 -7.30 14.17
CA LYS A 190 23.62 -7.85 14.81
C LYS A 190 23.22 -8.15 16.26
N GLY A 191 22.31 -9.10 16.41
CA GLY A 191 21.99 -9.78 17.63
C GLY A 191 23.32 -10.36 18.02
N LYS A 192 23.66 -10.18 19.29
CA LYS A 192 24.69 -10.99 19.92
C LYS A 192 24.32 -12.43 19.54
N GLU A 193 25.11 -13.05 18.68
CA GLU A 193 25.07 -14.50 18.52
C GLU A 193 25.27 -15.02 19.93
N VAL A 194 24.16 -15.39 20.58
CA VAL A 194 24.24 -16.24 21.76
C VAL A 194 24.67 -17.57 21.14
N PRO A 195 25.90 -18.05 21.39
CA PRO A 195 26.33 -19.33 20.86
C PRO A 195 25.27 -20.34 21.26
N VAL A 196 24.61 -20.94 20.28
CA VAL A 196 23.67 -22.02 20.55
C VAL A 196 24.53 -23.17 21.04
N VAL A 197 24.67 -23.27 22.37
CA VAL A 197 25.29 -24.42 23.02
C VAL A 197 24.32 -25.57 22.85
N ILE A 198 24.51 -26.32 21.75
CA ILE A 198 23.83 -27.59 21.57
C ILE A 198 24.36 -28.51 22.67
N SER A 199 23.50 -28.87 23.62
CA SER A 199 23.87 -29.83 24.64
C SER A 199 24.21 -31.17 23.97
N ALA A 200 25.29 -31.81 24.41
CA ALA A 200 25.80 -33.06 23.85
C ALA A 200 24.77 -34.21 23.83
N ALA A 201 23.65 -34.07 24.56
CA ALA A 201 22.56 -35.04 24.62
C ALA A 201 21.69 -35.13 23.33
N HIS A 202 21.89 -34.24 22.35
CA HIS A 202 21.13 -34.25 21.09
C HIS A 202 21.98 -34.52 19.83
N SER A 203 23.22 -35.00 19.99
CA SER A 203 24.03 -35.47 18.86
C SER A 203 23.52 -36.85 18.41
N VAL A 204 22.61 -36.87 17.44
CA VAL A 204 22.14 -38.09 16.75
C VAL A 204 23.19 -38.49 15.71
N HIS A 205 24.40 -38.81 16.16
CA HIS A 205 25.42 -39.55 15.40
C HIS A 205 25.58 -40.94 16.02
N ALA A 206 24.48 -41.70 16.08
CA ALA A 206 24.54 -43.12 16.43
C ALA A 206 23.28 -43.83 15.93
N ALA A 207 23.25 -44.18 14.64
CA ALA A 207 22.71 -45.43 14.10
C ALA A 207 22.30 -45.29 12.61
N THR A 208 23.28 -45.37 11.71
CA THR A 208 23.08 -45.93 10.35
C THR A 208 24.35 -46.63 9.90
N SER A 209 24.70 -47.73 10.59
CA SER A 209 25.49 -48.81 9.99
C SER A 209 24.50 -49.91 9.64
N THR A 210 23.85 -49.78 8.50
CA THR A 210 23.02 -50.84 7.91
C THR A 210 23.65 -51.21 6.58
N THR A 211 24.47 -52.26 6.67
CA THR A 211 24.72 -53.32 5.70
C THR A 211 24.41 -53.01 4.24
N ILE A 212 25.51 -52.74 3.53
CA ILE A 212 25.70 -52.85 2.09
C ILE A 212 25.36 -54.30 1.68
N CYS A 213 24.42 -54.49 0.74
CA CYS A 213 24.36 -55.70 -0.07
C CYS A 213 25.08 -55.40 -1.39
N GLU A 214 26.24 -56.03 -1.55
CA GLU A 214 26.94 -56.25 -2.81
C GLU A 214 26.00 -56.87 -3.84
N LEU A 215 25.90 -56.28 -5.03
CA LEU A 215 25.79 -57.01 -6.28
C LEU A 215 26.58 -56.23 -7.35
N GLU A 216 27.52 -56.95 -7.94
CA GLU A 216 28.58 -56.53 -8.85
C GLU A 216 28.17 -56.80 -10.34
N PRO A 217 29.03 -56.59 -11.37
CA PRO A 217 28.85 -55.57 -12.40
C PRO A 217 28.59 -56.16 -13.82
N GLU A 218 29.00 -55.42 -14.87
CA GLU A 218 29.03 -55.73 -16.33
C GLU A 218 27.89 -55.02 -17.10
N ALA A 219 28.05 -54.28 -18.21
CA ALA A 219 29.18 -53.99 -19.08
C ALA A 219 28.87 -52.71 -19.90
N GLU A 220 29.89 -51.87 -20.06
CA GLU A 220 30.36 -51.25 -21.31
C GLU A 220 29.35 -50.78 -22.38
N SER A 221 29.33 -49.46 -22.66
CA SER A 221 29.57 -48.95 -24.02
C SER A 221 29.83 -47.44 -24.03
N SER A 222 31.05 -47.10 -24.42
CA SER A 222 31.59 -45.79 -24.78
C SER A 222 30.90 -45.10 -25.96
N SER A 223 30.75 -43.77 -25.91
CA SER A 223 31.13 -42.92 -27.06
C SER A 223 31.30 -41.46 -26.65
N SER A 224 32.55 -41.01 -26.72
CA SER A 224 33.04 -39.64 -26.71
C SER A 224 32.54 -38.82 -27.91
N SER A 225 32.27 -37.53 -27.71
CA SER A 225 32.55 -36.53 -28.76
C SER A 225 32.82 -35.17 -28.11
N ASP A 226 34.11 -34.84 -28.07
CA ASP A 226 34.67 -33.51 -27.92
C ASP A 226 34.16 -32.58 -29.03
N SER A 227 33.87 -31.33 -28.69
CA SER A 227 33.89 -30.20 -29.62
C SER A 227 34.15 -28.94 -28.82
N GLU A 228 35.44 -28.59 -28.76
CA GLU A 228 35.95 -27.33 -28.29
C GLU A 228 35.75 -26.28 -29.41
N GLU A 229 34.95 -25.25 -29.18
CA GLU A 229 35.04 -24.01 -29.95
C GLU A 229 35.10 -22.81 -29.02
N SER A 230 36.30 -22.23 -28.98
CA SER A 230 36.65 -20.94 -28.44
C SER A 230 36.01 -19.83 -29.29
N PHE A 231 35.16 -18.99 -28.68
CA PHE A 231 34.86 -17.66 -29.21
C PHE A 231 35.34 -16.60 -28.22
N ASP A 232 36.45 -16.00 -28.62
CA ASP A 232 37.12 -14.87 -28.01
C ASP A 232 36.43 -13.60 -28.55
N GLU A 233 35.59 -12.96 -27.73
CA GLU A 233 35.17 -11.57 -27.96
C GLU A 233 35.32 -10.76 -26.68
N ASN A 234 36.56 -10.29 -26.49
CA ASN A 234 36.88 -8.87 -26.34
C ASN A 234 35.64 -7.96 -26.22
N ARG A 235 35.26 -7.58 -25.00
CA ARG A 235 34.56 -6.32 -24.77
C ARG A 235 35.22 -5.54 -23.66
N ALA A 236 35.79 -4.42 -24.09
CA ALA A 236 36.61 -3.49 -23.37
C ALA A 236 36.04 -3.08 -22.01
N ASN A 237 36.98 -2.99 -21.06
CA ASN A 237 36.92 -2.12 -19.89
C ASN A 237 36.38 -0.75 -20.28
N SER A 238 35.28 -0.35 -19.64
CA SER A 238 35.03 1.05 -19.31
C SER A 238 35.03 1.14 -17.79
N ASP A 239 36.21 1.42 -17.25
CA ASP A 239 36.38 2.02 -15.94
C ASP A 239 35.77 3.42 -16.00
N ASP A 240 34.53 3.56 -15.51
CA ASP A 240 33.92 4.85 -15.19
C ASP A 240 33.56 4.84 -13.70
N ASP A 241 34.52 5.33 -12.93
CA ASP A 241 34.41 6.13 -11.72
C ASP A 241 33.22 5.87 -10.76
N ASP A 242 33.59 5.25 -9.65
CA ASP A 242 33.10 5.52 -8.30
C ASP A 242 32.82 7.02 -8.07
N ALA A 243 31.57 7.42 -8.25
CA ALA A 243 30.99 8.60 -7.61
C ALA A 243 29.91 8.15 -6.64
N ALA A 244 30.37 7.76 -5.45
CA ALA A 244 29.57 7.70 -4.23
C ALA A 244 28.93 9.07 -3.94
N LEU A 245 27.78 9.36 -4.55
CA LEU A 245 26.90 10.43 -4.12
C LEU A 245 25.98 9.90 -3.02
N ALA A 246 26.53 9.87 -1.82
CA ALA A 246 25.75 10.07 -0.61
C ALA A 246 24.88 11.32 -0.82
N ALA A 247 23.57 11.16 -0.91
CA ALA A 247 22.64 12.27 -0.97
C ALA A 247 22.83 13.14 0.29
N PRO A 248 23.24 14.42 0.15
CA PRO A 248 23.30 15.33 1.28
C PRO A 248 21.88 15.70 1.68
N LEU A 249 21.62 15.62 2.98
CA LEU A 249 20.53 16.32 3.64
C LEU A 249 20.52 17.77 3.16
N LEU A 250 19.49 18.15 2.38
CA LEU A 250 19.27 19.54 2.03
C LEU A 250 18.90 20.31 3.30
N ALA A 251 19.86 21.11 3.75
CA ALA A 251 19.65 22.21 4.66
C ALA A 251 18.57 23.14 4.10
N ARG A 252 17.61 23.47 4.95
CA ARG A 252 16.56 24.45 4.70
C ARG A 252 17.19 25.85 4.61
N PRO A 253 16.95 26.66 3.56
CA PRO A 253 17.13 28.09 3.66
C PRO A 253 15.98 28.68 4.49
N SER A 254 16.32 29.34 5.59
CA SER A 254 15.43 30.24 6.32
C SER A 254 14.94 31.33 5.38
N LEU A 255 13.62 31.42 5.19
CA LEU A 255 12.99 32.56 4.54
C LEU A 255 12.23 33.34 5.61
N ASP A 256 12.82 34.46 6.00
CA ASP A 256 12.28 35.40 6.94
C ASP A 256 11.03 36.10 6.40
N THR A 257 10.13 36.33 7.34
CA THR A 257 8.90 37.09 7.20
C THR A 257 9.22 38.59 7.22
N SER A 258 8.78 39.34 6.21
CA SER A 258 8.46 40.77 6.36
C SER A 258 7.37 41.16 5.36
N THR A 259 6.13 41.36 5.80
CA THR A 259 5.50 42.67 6.07
C THR A 259 5.19 43.46 4.78
N GLY A 260 3.90 43.69 4.52
CA GLY A 260 3.39 44.56 3.44
C GLY A 260 3.77 46.05 3.62
N PRO A 261 3.29 46.98 2.77
CA PRO A 261 1.85 47.25 2.63
C PRO A 261 1.35 47.68 1.23
N SER A 262 0.03 47.84 1.17
CA SER A 262 -0.86 48.56 0.24
C SER A 262 -0.25 49.52 -0.79
N SER A 263 -0.79 49.45 -2.01
CA SER A 263 -0.87 50.61 -2.91
C SER A 263 -2.02 50.43 -3.91
N SER A 264 -2.97 51.33 -3.82
CA SER A 264 -4.05 51.63 -4.75
C SER A 264 -3.52 52.23 -6.06
N GLY A 265 -4.03 51.77 -7.21
CA GLY A 265 -3.72 52.37 -8.51
C GLY A 265 -4.80 52.08 -9.55
N VAL A 266 -5.67 53.05 -9.75
CA VAL A 266 -6.67 53.22 -10.82
C VAL A 266 -5.96 53.64 -12.12
N ILE A 267 -6.29 53.00 -13.25
CA ILE A 267 -6.30 53.46 -14.67
C ILE A 267 -6.37 52.19 -15.55
N ASP A 268 -6.95 52.10 -16.74
CA ASP A 268 -7.80 52.94 -17.59
C ASP A 268 -8.20 52.05 -18.81
N GLU A 269 -9.24 52.48 -19.52
CA GLU A 269 -9.83 51.93 -20.74
C GLU A 269 -8.85 51.67 -21.90
N SER A 270 -9.15 50.64 -22.70
CA SER A 270 -9.08 50.62 -24.19
C SER A 270 -9.44 49.20 -24.65
N LEU A 271 -10.63 48.92 -25.22
CA LEU A 271 -11.08 49.23 -26.58
C LEU A 271 -10.02 49.03 -27.66
N ALA A 272 -10.08 47.91 -28.39
CA ALA A 272 -10.23 47.87 -29.86
C ALA A 272 -9.86 46.49 -30.45
N ASN A 273 -10.80 45.95 -31.22
CA ASN A 273 -10.63 45.32 -32.54
C ASN A 273 -9.64 44.15 -32.72
N SER A 274 -10.14 43.01 -33.18
CA SER A 274 -10.13 42.69 -34.63
C SER A 274 -10.86 41.37 -34.90
N ASP A 275 -11.89 41.48 -35.73
CA ASP A 275 -12.49 40.42 -36.53
C ASP A 275 -11.52 39.92 -37.62
N ASP A 276 -11.99 38.92 -38.39
CA ASP A 276 -11.45 38.38 -39.65
C ASP A 276 -10.46 37.20 -39.52
N ASP A 277 -10.88 35.97 -39.85
CA ASP A 277 -10.98 35.55 -41.25
C ASP A 277 -11.52 34.11 -41.41
N ASP A 278 -12.46 34.00 -42.35
CA ASP A 278 -13.02 32.81 -42.96
C ASP A 278 -11.97 31.95 -43.67
N ALA A 279 -12.09 30.62 -43.55
CA ALA A 279 -11.58 29.69 -44.56
C ALA A 279 -12.43 28.42 -44.63
N ALA A 280 -13.60 28.56 -45.25
CA ALA A 280 -14.33 27.44 -45.81
C ALA A 280 -13.61 26.90 -47.05
N LEU A 281 -13.24 25.62 -47.06
CA LEU A 281 -12.98 24.88 -48.28
C LEU A 281 -13.83 23.60 -48.29
N ALA A 282 -14.61 23.51 -49.36
CA ALA A 282 -15.61 22.51 -49.65
C ALA A 282 -15.03 21.29 -50.39
N ALA A 283 -15.66 20.14 -50.13
CA ALA A 283 -15.95 19.03 -51.07
C ALA A 283 -14.75 18.17 -51.58
N PRO A 284 -14.94 16.88 -51.98
CA PRO A 284 -16.18 16.34 -52.55
C PRO A 284 -16.66 14.97 -52.05
N LEU A 285 -17.97 14.81 -52.29
CA LEU A 285 -18.76 13.58 -52.28
C LEU A 285 -18.15 12.51 -53.19
N LEU A 286 -17.98 11.29 -52.65
CA LEU A 286 -17.95 10.08 -53.46
C LEU A 286 -18.99 9.08 -52.96
N ALA A 287 -19.62 8.47 -53.95
CA ALA A 287 -20.80 7.66 -53.89
C ALA A 287 -20.57 6.27 -53.26
N ARG A 288 -21.70 5.71 -52.82
CA ARG A 288 -21.95 4.38 -52.24
C ARG A 288 -21.33 3.23 -53.04
N PRO A 289 -21.25 2.02 -52.45
CA PRO A 289 -22.30 1.09 -52.81
C PRO A 289 -22.96 0.36 -51.62
N SER A 290 -24.22 0.06 -51.87
CA SER A 290 -25.14 -0.74 -51.08
C SER A 290 -24.74 -2.22 -51.13
N LEU A 291 -24.73 -2.89 -49.97
CA LEU A 291 -24.84 -4.35 -49.90
C LEU A 291 -25.89 -4.69 -48.84
N ASP A 292 -27.10 -4.96 -49.34
CA ASP A 292 -28.09 -5.77 -48.66
C ASP A 292 -27.72 -7.25 -48.83
N ALA A 293 -27.77 -8.00 -47.73
CA ALA A 293 -28.34 -9.35 -47.61
C ALA A 293 -27.66 -10.13 -46.48
N GLY A 294 -28.44 -10.62 -45.51
CA GLY A 294 -27.96 -11.68 -44.61
C GLY A 294 -28.55 -11.75 -43.22
N LEU A 295 -29.87 -11.66 -43.08
CA LEU A 295 -30.59 -12.09 -41.86
C LEU A 295 -30.43 -13.60 -41.63
N SER A 296 -29.90 -13.99 -40.46
CA SER A 296 -30.11 -15.23 -39.67
C SER A 296 -29.04 -15.23 -38.57
N SER A 297 -29.24 -15.50 -37.28
CA SER A 297 -30.31 -16.13 -36.54
C SER A 297 -30.08 -15.82 -35.05
N LEU A 298 -31.19 -15.56 -34.38
CA LEU A 298 -31.51 -15.48 -32.95
C LEU A 298 -30.54 -16.12 -31.94
N GLY A 299 -30.27 -15.36 -30.88
CA GLY A 299 -29.73 -15.80 -29.60
C GLY A 299 -30.04 -14.78 -28.52
N ASP A 300 -31.33 -14.66 -28.18
CA ASP A 300 -31.86 -13.77 -27.13
C ASP A 300 -31.24 -14.12 -25.77
N ILE A 301 -30.32 -13.30 -25.29
CA ILE A 301 -29.96 -13.26 -23.87
C ILE A 301 -30.84 -12.17 -23.25
N ALA A 302 -31.93 -12.63 -22.62
CA ALA A 302 -32.88 -11.79 -21.91
C ALA A 302 -32.18 -10.92 -20.86
N LEU A 303 -32.17 -9.61 -21.10
CA LEU A 303 -31.96 -8.60 -20.08
C LEU A 303 -33.11 -8.72 -19.07
N ASN A 304 -32.78 -9.14 -17.86
CA ASN A 304 -33.71 -9.28 -16.75
C ASN A 304 -34.08 -7.87 -16.23
N PRO A 305 -35.33 -7.39 -16.34
CA PRO A 305 -35.69 -6.09 -15.80
C PRO A 305 -35.78 -6.17 -14.27
N PHE A 306 -34.90 -5.44 -13.60
CA PHE A 306 -34.89 -5.30 -12.15
C PHE A 306 -36.15 -4.56 -11.68
N ILE A 307 -37.03 -5.26 -10.97
CA ILE A 307 -38.23 -4.71 -10.33
C ILE A 307 -37.81 -4.10 -8.98
N PRO A 308 -37.98 -2.78 -8.74
CA PRO A 308 -37.72 -2.21 -7.43
C PRO A 308 -38.81 -2.64 -6.43
N PRO A 309 -38.46 -3.07 -5.20
CA PRO A 309 -39.46 -3.38 -4.19
C PRO A 309 -40.11 -2.10 -3.66
N ALA A 310 -41.44 -2.14 -3.61
CA ALA A 310 -42.31 -1.12 -3.05
C ALA A 310 -42.11 -0.96 -1.54
N GLY A 311 -42.09 0.31 -1.11
CA GLY A 311 -42.66 0.80 0.16
C GLY A 311 -42.19 0.16 1.46
N VAL A 312 -41.22 0.80 2.13
CA VAL A 312 -41.01 0.61 3.58
C VAL A 312 -41.59 1.84 4.30
N PRO A 313 -42.50 1.68 5.28
CA PRO A 313 -43.09 2.79 6.01
C PRO A 313 -42.11 3.41 7.01
N ALA A 314 -42.28 4.71 7.23
CA ALA A 314 -41.57 5.49 8.23
C ALA A 314 -41.83 4.94 9.65
N ILE A 315 -40.75 4.65 10.38
CA ILE A 315 -40.79 4.32 11.81
C ILE A 315 -40.32 5.54 12.59
N ALA A 316 -41.17 5.92 13.54
CA ALA A 316 -41.09 7.09 14.38
C ALA A 316 -39.86 7.11 15.32
N ASP A 317 -39.44 8.34 15.62
CA ASP A 317 -38.57 8.72 16.71
C ASP A 317 -39.13 8.26 18.06
N ASP A 318 -38.29 7.63 18.90
CA ASP A 318 -38.36 7.82 20.36
C ASP A 318 -37.16 7.24 21.12
N ALA A 319 -36.94 7.86 22.29
CA ALA A 319 -36.17 7.43 23.46
C ALA A 319 -34.68 7.86 23.58
N GLU A 320 -34.51 8.97 24.30
CA GLU A 320 -33.36 9.28 25.14
C GLU A 320 -32.91 8.08 25.99
N ALA A 321 -31.63 7.72 25.89
CA ALA A 321 -30.96 6.88 26.90
C ALA A 321 -29.58 7.47 27.23
N GLY A 322 -29.43 7.87 28.48
CA GLY A 322 -28.26 8.57 29.03
C GLY A 322 -26.93 7.85 28.82
N SER A 323 -26.01 8.53 28.13
CA SER A 323 -24.65 8.08 27.89
C SER A 323 -23.76 8.31 29.11
N ARG A 324 -23.51 7.23 29.88
CA ARG A 324 -22.45 7.19 30.90
C ARG A 324 -21.09 7.23 30.19
N ARG A 325 -20.42 8.39 30.27
CA ARG A 325 -19.11 8.64 29.67
C ARG A 325 -18.03 7.80 30.36
N SER A 326 -17.62 6.70 29.74
CA SER A 326 -16.40 5.99 30.08
C SER A 326 -15.19 6.84 29.67
N ALA A 327 -14.42 7.30 30.67
CA ALA A 327 -13.21 8.10 30.48
C ALA A 327 -12.10 7.25 29.85
N ARG A 328 -12.06 7.21 28.51
CA ARG A 328 -11.03 6.51 27.75
C ARG A 328 -9.69 7.22 27.90
N LYS A 329 -8.75 6.58 28.60
CA LYS A 329 -7.36 7.00 28.82
C LYS A 329 -6.64 7.19 27.47
N ARG A 330 -6.48 8.44 27.04
CA ARG A 330 -5.72 8.78 25.82
C ARG A 330 -4.24 8.46 26.05
N LYS A 331 -3.67 7.64 25.16
CA LYS A 331 -2.23 7.33 25.09
C LYS A 331 -1.53 8.60 24.56
N ALA A 332 -0.66 9.20 25.37
CA ALA A 332 0.06 10.41 24.98
C ALA A 332 0.97 10.12 23.78
N ARG A 333 1.04 11.09 22.86
CA ARG A 333 1.93 11.11 21.70
C ARG A 333 3.37 11.22 22.21
N ASP A 334 4.24 10.29 21.84
CA ASP A 334 5.69 10.46 22.03
C ASP A 334 6.16 11.55 21.06
N THR A 335 6.71 12.62 21.59
CA THR A 335 7.50 13.60 20.83
C THR A 335 8.96 13.15 20.91
N ASP A 336 9.56 12.89 19.76
CA ASP A 336 10.93 12.36 19.56
C ASP A 336 12.05 13.38 19.88
N ASP A 337 11.75 14.45 20.62
CA ASP A 337 12.81 15.33 21.11
C ASP A 337 13.61 14.61 22.22
N PRO A 338 14.94 14.50 22.06
CA PRO A 338 15.78 13.80 23.03
C PRO A 338 15.77 14.56 24.36
N LYS A 339 15.19 13.94 25.38
CA LYS A 339 14.98 14.56 26.69
C LYS A 339 16.28 14.54 27.49
N VAL A 340 16.58 15.69 28.11
CA VAL A 340 17.83 15.93 28.85
C VAL A 340 17.60 15.75 30.35
N CYS A 341 18.42 14.95 31.02
CA CYS A 341 18.38 14.72 32.47
C CYS A 341 18.81 15.97 33.26
N TYR A 342 18.66 15.96 34.59
CA TYR A 342 19.17 17.03 35.46
C TYR A 342 20.68 17.21 35.41
N CYS A 343 21.44 16.18 35.02
CA CYS A 343 22.88 16.33 34.81
C CYS A 343 23.24 17.06 33.50
N GLY A 344 22.27 17.41 32.66
CA GLY A 344 22.52 18.02 31.34
C GLY A 344 22.85 17.02 30.24
N GLU A 345 22.93 15.73 30.56
CA GLU A 345 23.18 14.67 29.57
C GLU A 345 21.86 14.12 29.00
N ARG A 346 21.91 13.65 27.75
CA ARG A 346 20.78 13.00 27.08
C ARG A 346 20.57 11.60 27.67
N VAL A 347 19.32 11.23 27.90
CA VAL A 347 18.95 9.89 28.40
C VAL A 347 18.36 9.08 27.25
N LEU A 348 19.02 7.98 26.88
CA LEU A 348 18.46 7.04 25.91
C LEU A 348 17.55 6.02 26.63
N PRO A 349 16.39 5.65 26.06
CA PRO A 349 15.51 4.63 26.64
C PRO A 349 16.16 3.24 26.81
N SER A 350 17.27 2.99 26.12
CA SER A 350 18.04 1.74 26.15
C SER A 350 19.11 1.70 27.25
N GLU A 351 19.36 2.81 27.96
CA GLU A 351 20.38 2.85 29.02
C GLU A 351 19.94 2.05 30.25
N PRO A 352 20.87 1.28 30.87
CA PRO A 352 20.62 0.73 32.20
C PRO A 352 20.47 1.87 33.22
N ASP A 353 19.74 1.62 34.31
CA ASP A 353 19.55 2.59 35.39
C ASP A 353 18.86 3.91 34.99
N ILE A 354 17.80 3.81 34.20
CA ILE A 354 16.87 4.92 33.96
C ILE A 354 15.57 4.76 34.77
N ILE A 355 14.92 5.87 35.09
CA ILE A 355 13.61 5.91 35.74
C ILE A 355 12.68 6.88 35.01
N LYS A 356 11.41 6.48 34.85
CA LYS A 356 10.38 7.29 34.19
C LYS A 356 9.54 8.04 35.21
N CYS A 357 9.39 9.35 35.01
CA CYS A 357 8.43 10.16 35.78
C CYS A 357 7.00 9.79 35.36
N THR A 358 6.16 9.45 36.35
CA THR A 358 4.77 9.04 36.12
C THR A 358 3.78 10.21 36.05
N ALA A 359 4.23 11.44 36.31
CA ALA A 359 3.38 12.63 36.21
C ALA A 359 3.00 12.94 34.75
N ARG A 360 1.72 13.24 34.51
CA ARG A 360 1.23 13.59 33.18
C ARG A 360 1.79 14.95 32.78
N GLY A 361 2.35 15.05 31.59
CA GLY A 361 2.93 16.30 31.08
C GLY A 361 4.30 16.63 31.65
N CYS A 362 5.01 15.68 32.26
CA CYS A 362 6.42 15.87 32.58
C CYS A 362 7.21 16.09 31.29
N GLU A 363 7.92 17.21 31.18
CA GLU A 363 8.71 17.57 29.99
C GLU A 363 9.86 16.59 29.75
N THR A 364 10.59 16.24 30.82
CA THR A 364 11.80 15.39 30.74
C THR A 364 11.50 13.89 30.64
N VAL A 365 10.40 13.39 31.22
CA VAL A 365 9.93 11.99 31.22
C VAL A 365 10.92 10.92 31.74
N LEU A 366 12.19 10.88 31.34
CA LEU A 366 13.22 9.91 31.69
C LEU A 366 14.38 10.58 32.41
N PHE A 367 14.90 9.93 33.45
CA PHE A 367 16.02 10.42 34.26
C PHE A 367 16.99 9.29 34.54
N HIS A 368 18.29 9.58 34.63
CA HIS A 368 19.24 8.65 35.22
C HIS A 368 18.88 8.41 36.69
N LEU A 369 18.90 7.15 37.12
CA LEU A 369 18.55 6.75 38.48
C LEU A 369 19.42 7.47 39.52
N LYS A 370 20.72 7.66 39.21
CA LYS A 370 21.68 8.41 40.03
C LYS A 370 21.28 9.88 40.22
N CYS A 371 20.73 10.52 39.19
CA CYS A 371 20.30 11.92 39.22
C CYS A 371 18.94 12.10 39.91
N SER A 372 18.09 11.07 39.87
CA SER A 372 16.69 11.14 40.34
C SER A 372 16.51 11.15 41.86
N ARG A 373 17.58 10.89 42.64
CA ARG A 373 17.55 10.66 44.10
C ARG A 373 16.43 9.68 44.54
N ALA A 374 15.97 8.81 43.64
CA ALA A 374 14.87 7.91 43.90
C ALA A 374 15.31 6.76 44.82
N PRO A 375 14.58 6.48 45.92
CA PRO A 375 14.85 5.27 46.71
C PRO A 375 14.57 4.03 45.85
N LEU A 376 15.49 3.07 45.85
CA LEU A 376 15.48 1.87 45.01
C LEU A 376 14.16 1.07 45.08
N GLN A 377 13.43 1.18 46.18
CA GLN A 377 12.19 0.45 46.44
C GLN A 377 10.93 0.98 45.73
N ARG A 378 10.95 2.15 45.07
CA ARG A 378 9.73 2.77 44.50
C ARG A 378 9.84 3.14 43.01
N ARG A 379 10.28 2.21 42.16
CA ARG A 379 10.43 2.46 40.72
C ARG A 379 9.10 2.64 39.96
N GLN A 380 8.00 2.01 40.38
CA GLN A 380 6.76 1.97 39.59
C GLN A 380 5.89 3.25 39.65
N HIS A 381 6.03 4.08 40.69
CA HIS A 381 5.21 5.28 40.91
C HIS A 381 6.03 6.52 41.25
N TRP A 382 7.24 6.60 40.71
CA TRP A 382 8.11 7.73 40.97
C TRP A 382 7.66 8.97 40.18
N ARG A 383 7.78 10.14 40.83
CA ARG A 383 7.62 11.47 40.23
C ARG A 383 8.90 12.26 40.47
N CYS A 384 9.36 13.01 39.46
CA CYS A 384 10.49 13.92 39.60
C CYS A 384 10.13 15.11 40.51
N GLU A 385 11.14 15.76 41.06
CA GLU A 385 11.00 16.83 42.07
C GLU A 385 10.08 17.98 41.60
N PRO A 386 10.22 18.55 40.39
CA PRO A 386 9.30 19.57 39.86
C PRO A 386 7.86 19.08 39.70
N CYS A 387 7.64 17.78 39.47
CA CYS A 387 6.31 17.19 39.35
C CYS A 387 5.72 16.73 40.69
N ARG A 388 6.47 16.81 41.79
CA ARG A 388 5.96 16.60 43.16
C ARG A 388 5.46 17.89 43.79
N GLU A 389 6.04 19.02 43.37
CA GLU A 389 5.67 20.36 43.85
C GLU A 389 4.44 20.95 43.13
N ARG A 390 4.08 20.39 41.97
CA ARG A 390 2.82 20.65 41.26
C ARG A 390 1.74 19.65 41.68
#